data_AF-B2UGC1-F1
#
_entry.id   AF-B2UGC1-F1
#
_cell.length_a   1.000
_cell.length_b   1.000
_cell.length_c   1.000
_cell.angle_alpha   90.00
_cell.angle_beta   90.00
_cell.angle_gamma   90.00
#
_symmetry.space_group_name_H-M   'P 1'
#
loop_
_entity.id
_entity.type
_entity.pdbx_description
1 polymer ?
#
loop_
_entity_poly.entity_id
_entity_poly.type
_entity_poly.pdbx_seq_one_letter_code
_entity_poly.pdbx_strand_id
1 'polypeptide(L)'
;MDAHRKTPLTFFQQAIPEPFKNDSNADIGEVFIALIYPEILIRDATGDYIIDCRQDGFYAEADDFPLLNFLEMFPTICDSLIAECTALKQRYERYLTDLQCL
;
A
#
# COMPACT_ATOMS: atom_id res chain seq x y z
N MET A 1 -6.29 -8.58 -18.82
CA MET A 1 -6.10 -8.71 -17.36
C MET A 1 -7.45 -8.44 -16.72
N ASP A 2 -7.96 -9.38 -15.92
CA ASP A 2 -9.22 -9.21 -15.20
C ASP A 2 -9.08 -8.08 -14.18
N ALA A 3 -9.50 -6.87 -14.54
CA ALA A 3 -9.64 -5.73 -13.62
C ALA A 3 -10.63 -5.99 -12.46
N HIS A 4 -11.19 -7.20 -12.39
CA HIS A 4 -12.21 -7.65 -11.45
C HIS A 4 -11.64 -8.57 -10.36
N ARG A 5 -10.39 -9.05 -10.50
CA ARG A 5 -9.77 -9.89 -9.47
C ARG A 5 -9.29 -9.01 -8.33
N LYS A 6 -9.95 -9.11 -7.18
CA LYS A 6 -9.49 -8.46 -5.96
C LYS A 6 -8.22 -9.12 -5.44
N THR A 7 -7.15 -8.34 -5.38
CA THR A 7 -5.91 -8.69 -4.71
C THR A 7 -5.53 -7.54 -3.78
N PRO A 8 -4.59 -7.76 -2.84
CA PRO A 8 -3.96 -6.67 -2.11
C PRO A 8 -3.46 -5.55 -3.03
N LEU A 9 -2.75 -5.89 -4.12
CA LEU A 9 -2.26 -4.89 -5.06
C LEU A 9 -3.37 -4.07 -5.72
N THR A 10 -4.45 -4.72 -6.19
CA THR A 10 -5.56 -3.98 -6.83
C THR A 10 -6.29 -3.07 -5.84
N PHE A 11 -6.28 -3.40 -4.55
CA PHE A 11 -6.75 -2.49 -3.51
C PHE A 11 -5.92 -1.21 -3.47
N PHE A 12 -4.59 -1.29 -3.41
CA PHE A 12 -3.72 -0.11 -3.42
C PHE A 12 -3.84 0.70 -4.71
N GLN A 13 -3.87 0.04 -5.87
CA GLN A 13 -4.03 0.70 -7.18
C GLN A 13 -5.32 1.53 -7.29
N GLN A 14 -6.39 1.11 -6.61
CA GLN A 14 -7.70 1.77 -6.62
C GLN A 14 -7.89 2.75 -5.45
N ALA A 15 -7.26 2.47 -4.30
CA ALA A 15 -7.37 3.28 -3.11
C ALA A 15 -6.50 4.54 -3.16
N ILE A 16 -5.39 4.52 -3.88
CA ILE A 16 -4.52 5.68 -4.08
C ILE A 16 -5.10 6.55 -5.21
N PRO A 17 -5.58 7.77 -4.93
CA PRO A 17 -6.18 8.62 -5.94
C PRO A 17 -5.12 9.25 -6.85
N GLU A 18 -5.45 9.51 -8.11
CA GLU A 18 -4.71 10.49 -8.91
C GLU A 18 -4.87 11.88 -8.25
N PRO A 19 -3.82 12.71 -8.11
CA PRO A 19 -2.49 12.65 -8.77
C PRO A 19 -1.38 11.93 -7.97
N PHE A 20 -1.68 11.34 -6.81
CA PHE A 20 -0.67 10.88 -5.85
C PHE A 20 -0.01 9.54 -6.18
N LYS A 21 -0.35 8.91 -7.32
CA LYS A 21 0.22 7.61 -7.70
C LYS A 21 1.72 7.66 -8.02
N ASN A 22 2.24 8.84 -8.34
CA ASN A 22 3.66 9.04 -8.60
C ASN A 22 4.43 9.49 -7.34
N ASP A 23 3.77 9.61 -6.20
CA ASP A 23 4.41 10.06 -4.97
C ASP A 23 5.03 8.88 -4.21
N SER A 24 6.05 9.16 -3.41
CA SER A 24 6.68 8.19 -2.49
C SER A 24 5.76 7.82 -1.32
N ASN A 25 4.61 8.48 -1.20
CA ASN A 25 3.65 8.29 -0.12
C ASN A 25 2.21 8.35 -0.64
N ALA A 26 1.28 7.86 0.16
CA ALA A 26 -0.14 7.97 -0.12
C ALA A 26 -0.97 7.94 1.17
N ASP A 27 -2.10 8.64 1.13
CA ASP A 27 -3.16 8.53 2.13
C ASP A 27 -4.25 7.56 1.64
N ILE A 28 -4.51 6.51 2.42
CA ILE A 28 -5.63 5.60 2.22
C ILE A 28 -6.63 5.83 3.35
N GLY A 29 -7.39 6.91 3.19
CA GLY A 29 -8.29 7.41 4.22
C GLY A 29 -7.59 8.08 5.37
N GLU A 30 -7.56 7.43 6.53
CA GLU A 30 -6.90 7.93 7.75
C GLU A 30 -5.54 7.26 7.97
N VAL A 31 -5.10 6.42 7.03
CA VAL A 31 -3.81 5.73 7.08
C VAL A 31 -2.86 6.40 6.10
N PHE A 32 -1.79 6.98 6.61
CA PHE A 32 -0.67 7.49 5.82
C PHE A 32 0.35 6.37 5.62
N ILE A 33 0.85 6.21 4.40
CA ILE A 33 1.86 5.22 4.04
C ILE A 33 2.97 5.92 3.26
N ALA A 34 4.23 5.76 3.66
CA ALA A 34 5.38 6.34 2.98
C ALA A 34 6.48 5.31 2.76
N LEU A 35 6.93 5.20 1.51
CA LEU A 35 8.12 4.45 1.15
C LEU A 35 9.37 5.26 1.49
N ILE A 36 10.03 4.85 2.57
CA ILE A 36 11.31 5.38 3.05
C ILE A 36 12.35 4.27 2.95
N TYR A 37 12.64 3.84 1.71
CA TYR A 37 13.45 2.63 1.45
C TYR A 37 14.76 2.63 2.27
N PRO A 38 15.10 1.51 2.95
CA PRO A 38 14.55 0.15 2.84
C PRO A 38 13.31 -0.14 3.70
N GLU A 39 12.65 0.89 4.24
CA GLU A 39 11.50 0.75 5.12
C GLU A 39 10.23 1.33 4.49
N ILE A 40 9.08 0.93 5.02
CA ILE A 40 7.82 1.65 4.81
C ILE A 40 7.30 2.09 6.18
N LEU A 41 7.04 3.38 6.31
CA LEU A 41 6.33 3.96 7.44
C LEU A 41 4.83 3.89 7.17
N ILE A 42 4.08 3.38 8.14
CA ILE A 42 2.63 3.44 8.18
C ILE A 42 2.24 4.23 9.41
N ARG A 43 1.33 5.20 9.27
CA ARG A 43 0.81 5.99 10.39
C ARG A 43 -0.70 5.97 10.37
N ASP A 44 -1.30 5.66 11.50
CA ASP A 44 -2.75 5.78 11.73
C ASP A 44 -3.05 6.46 13.08
N ALA A 45 -4.33 6.47 13.49
CA ALA A 45 -4.77 7.09 14.74
C ALA A 45 -4.16 6.45 16.01
N THR A 46 -3.62 5.24 15.92
CA THR A 46 -3.06 4.49 17.03
C THR A 46 -1.53 4.58 17.12
N GLY A 47 -0.85 4.97 16.04
CA GLY A 47 0.57 5.29 16.06
C GLY A 47 1.29 5.06 14.74
N ASP A 48 2.62 4.94 14.86
CA ASP A 48 3.54 4.71 13.75
C ASP A 48 4.00 3.24 13.75
N TYR A 49 4.01 2.64 12.57
CA TYR A 49 4.47 1.29 12.29
C TYR A 49 5.55 1.34 11.21
N ILE A 50 6.57 0.51 11.35
CA ILE A 50 7.66 0.43 10.38
C ILE A 50 7.76 -1.01 9.93
N ILE A 51 7.73 -1.23 8.62
CA ILE A 51 8.03 -2.54 8.03
C ILE A 51 9.35 -2.46 7.26
N ASP A 52 10.20 -3.48 7.40
CA ASP A 52 11.34 -3.68 6.52
C ASP A 52 10.81 -4.20 5.17
N CYS A 53 11.10 -3.48 4.09
CA CYS A 53 10.69 -3.83 2.74
C CYS A 53 11.87 -4.07 1.81
N ARG A 54 13.08 -4.31 2.33
CA ARG A 54 14.28 -4.58 1.53
C ARG A 54 14.06 -5.72 0.54
N GLN A 55 14.45 -5.49 -0.71
CA GLN A 55 14.42 -6.51 -1.76
C GLN A 55 15.81 -6.73 -2.33
N ASP A 56 16.19 -7.99 -2.53
CA ASP A 56 17.47 -8.34 -3.11
C ASP A 56 17.59 -7.77 -4.54
N GLY A 57 18.66 -7.02 -4.79
CA GLY A 57 18.90 -6.38 -6.08
C GLY A 57 18.08 -5.12 -6.36
N PHE A 58 17.30 -4.62 -5.39
CA PHE A 58 16.61 -3.33 -5.48
C PHE A 58 17.28 -2.29 -4.58
N TYR A 59 17.41 -1.08 -5.11
CA TYR A 59 17.87 0.08 -4.36
C TYR A 59 17.09 1.30 -4.85
N ALA A 60 16.67 2.12 -3.90
CA ALA A 60 16.07 3.42 -4.14
C ALA A 60 16.59 4.39 -3.09
N GLU A 61 16.84 5.63 -3.50
CA GLU A 61 17.02 6.71 -2.54
C GLU A 61 15.68 7.00 -1.84
N ALA A 62 15.75 7.45 -0.60
CA ALA A 62 14.55 7.85 0.14
C ALA A 62 13.81 8.96 -0.62
N ASP A 63 12.48 8.87 -0.68
CA ASP A 63 11.59 9.80 -1.38
C ASP A 63 11.73 9.90 -2.91
N ASP A 64 12.59 9.09 -3.55
CA ASP A 64 12.84 9.17 -5.00
C ASP A 64 12.12 8.09 -5.82
N PHE A 65 11.38 7.19 -5.15
CA PHE A 65 10.67 6.10 -5.82
C PHE A 65 9.18 6.08 -5.46
N PRO A 66 8.26 6.03 -6.46
CA PRO A 66 6.83 6.02 -6.18
C PRO A 66 6.41 4.78 -5.40
N LEU A 67 5.60 4.98 -4.35
CA LEU A 67 5.10 3.88 -3.51
C LEU A 67 4.32 2.87 -4.34
N LEU A 68 3.41 3.32 -5.21
CA LEU A 68 2.59 2.40 -5.99
C LEU A 68 3.44 1.56 -6.95
N ASN A 69 4.41 2.17 -7.63
CA ASN A 69 5.32 1.45 -8.52
C ASN A 69 6.11 0.39 -7.75
N PHE A 70 6.52 0.68 -6.51
CA PHE A 70 7.22 -0.28 -5.65
C PHE A 70 6.32 -1.48 -5.33
N LEU A 71 5.05 -1.23 -4.98
CA LEU A 71 4.08 -2.29 -4.70
C LEU A 71 3.74 -3.13 -5.94
N GLU A 72 3.75 -2.53 -7.14
CA GLU A 72 3.57 -3.26 -8.39
C GLU A 72 4.76 -4.19 -8.71
N MET A 73 5.98 -3.77 -8.36
CA MET A 73 7.18 -4.59 -8.49
C MET A 73 7.25 -5.71 -7.44
N PHE A 74 6.76 -5.44 -6.23
CA PHE A 74 6.81 -6.37 -5.09
C PHE A 74 5.43 -6.57 -4.43
N PRO A 75 4.48 -7.24 -5.10
CA PRO A 75 3.09 -7.31 -4.63
C PRO A 75 2.89 -8.01 -3.27
N THR A 76 3.84 -8.84 -2.84
CA THR A 76 3.78 -9.51 -1.53
C THR A 76 3.92 -8.52 -0.37
N ILE A 77 4.48 -7.33 -0.60
CA ILE A 77 4.56 -6.27 0.42
C ILE A 77 3.17 -5.72 0.75
N CYS A 78 2.23 -5.76 -0.20
CA CYS A 78 0.86 -5.36 0.05
C CYS A 78 0.20 -6.18 1.17
N ASP A 79 0.48 -7.48 1.25
CA ASP A 79 -0.01 -8.34 2.32
C ASP A 79 0.56 -7.92 3.69
N SER A 80 1.86 -7.62 3.75
CA SER A 80 2.52 -7.15 4.97
C SER A 80 1.92 -5.82 5.47
N LEU A 81 1.70 -4.86 4.56
CA LEU A 81 1.08 -3.57 4.90
C LEU A 81 -0.32 -3.76 5.52
N ILE A 82 -1.14 -4.63 4.91
CA ILE A 82 -2.50 -4.93 5.36
C ILE A 82 -2.47 -5.67 6.70
N ALA A 83 -1.50 -6.56 6.92
CA ALA A 83 -1.38 -7.31 8.17
C ALA A 83 -0.95 -6.42 9.35
N GLU A 84 -0.08 -5.44 9.11
CA GLU A 84 0.50 -4.59 10.15
C GLU A 84 -0.46 -3.50 10.65
N CYS A 85 -1.25 -2.90 9.75
CA CYS A 85 -2.16 -1.81 10.11
C CYS A 85 -3.62 -2.28 10.17
N THR A 86 -4.21 -2.27 11.37
CA THR A 86 -5.60 -2.70 11.58
C THR A 86 -6.59 -1.85 10.78
N ALA A 87 -6.38 -0.54 10.68
CA ALA A 87 -7.24 0.35 9.90
C ALA A 87 -7.17 0.02 8.39
N LEU A 88 -5.99 -0.33 7.88
CA LEU A 88 -5.79 -0.75 6.50
C LEU A 88 -6.45 -2.11 6.25
N LYS A 89 -6.33 -3.05 7.19
CA LYS A 89 -7.02 -4.34 7.14
C LYS A 89 -8.54 -4.18 7.02
N GLN A 90 -9.15 -3.36 7.86
CA GLN A 90 -10.60 -3.10 7.81
C GLN A 90 -11.03 -2.45 6.49
N ARG A 91 -10.19 -1.58 5.91
CA ARG A 91 -10.43 -1.00 4.58
C ARG A 91 -10.34 -2.05 3.49
N TYR A 92 -9.35 -2.92 3.55
CA TYR A 92 -9.20 -4.02 2.60
C TYR A 92 -10.38 -5.01 2.69
N GLU A 93 -10.84 -5.36 3.90
CA GLU A 93 -12.01 -6.23 4.11
C GLU A 93 -13.28 -5.62 3.50
N ARG A 94 -13.52 -4.31 3.69
CA ARG A 94 -14.62 -3.59 3.02
C ARG A 94 -14.47 -3.60 1.50
N TYR A 95 -13.26 -3.32 1.02
CA TYR A 95 -12.96 -3.42 -0.40
C TYR A 95 -13.29 -4.81 -0.93
N LEU A 96 -13.07 -5.90 -0.18
CA LEU A 96 -13.43 -7.27 -0.56
C LEU A 96 -14.95 -7.51 -0.57
N THR A 97 -15.72 -6.91 0.33
CA THR A 97 -17.18 -7.06 0.37
C THR A 97 -17.91 -6.26 -0.72
N ASP A 98 -17.40 -5.09 -1.12
CA ASP A 98 -18.15 -4.15 -1.99
C ASP A 98 -18.35 -4.62 -3.47
N LEU A 99 -17.72 -5.71 -3.92
CA LEU A 99 -18.06 -6.34 -5.23
C LEU A 99 -18.98 -7.56 -5.08
N GLN A 100 -19.33 -8.00 -3.87
CA GLN A 100 -20.33 -9.06 -3.72
C GLN A 100 -21.76 -8.54 -3.91
N CYS A 101 -21.92 -7.21 -4.01
CA CYS A 101 -23.21 -6.52 -4.20
C CYS A 101 -23.42 -5.97 -5.62
N LEU A 102 -22.56 -6.33 -6.59
CA LEU A 102 -22.71 -6.05 -8.03
C LEU A 102 -22.84 -7.36 -8.79
#